data_AF-A0A965EFU4-F1
#
_entry.id   AF-A0A965EFU4-F1
#
_cell.length_a   1.000
_cell.length_b   1.000
_cell.length_c   1.000
_cell.angle_alpha   90.00
_cell.angle_beta   90.00
_cell.angle_gamma   90.00
#
_symmetry.space_group_name_H-M   'P 1'
#
loop_
_entity.id
_entity.type
_entity.pdbx_description
1 polymer ?
#
loop_
_entity_poly.entity_id
_entity_poly.type
_entity_poly.pdbx_seq_one_letter_code
_entity_poly.pdbx_strand_id
1 'polypeptide(L)' 'YNFGDRRPGDVEKVYADPTLAFEKLRWRPKYSLGDALKHAWQWEVNFRQIEKSAKS' A
#
# COMPACT_ATOMS: atom_id res chain seq x y z
N TYR A 1 -3.74 0.44 -25.99
CA TYR A 1 -3.75 0.37 -24.52
C TYR A 1 -4.95 -0.47 -24.15
N ASN A 2 -4.76 -1.64 -23.52
CA ASN A 2 -5.83 -2.58 -23.24
C ASN A 2 -6.05 -2.64 -21.74
N PHE A 3 -7.27 -2.36 -21.29
CA PHE A 3 -7.69 -2.61 -19.92
C PHE A 3 -8.12 -4.08 -19.82
N GLY A 4 -7.65 -4.80 -18.80
CA GLY A 4 -8.12 -6.15 -18.51
C GLY A 4 -9.51 -6.15 -17.89
N ASP A 5 -10.17 -7.30 -17.89
CA ASP A 5 -11.50 -7.46 -17.29
C ASP A 5 -11.47 -7.27 -15.77
N ARG A 6 -12.61 -6.83 -15.21
CA ARG A 6 -12.81 -6.75 -13.76
C ARG A 6 -12.74 -8.15 -13.16
N ARG A 7 -11.99 -8.31 -12.06
CA ARG A 7 -11.92 -9.61 -11.39
C ARG A 7 -13.25 -9.89 -10.69
N PRO A 8 -13.78 -11.12 -10.75
CA PRO A 8 -14.96 -11.51 -9.98
C PRO A 8 -14.74 -11.23 -8.49
N GLY A 9 -15.68 -10.52 -7.85
CA GLY A 9 -15.61 -10.18 -6.43
C GLY A 9 -15.02 -8.80 -6.11
N ASP A 10 -14.38 -8.11 -7.07
CA ASP A 10 -13.96 -6.72 -6.86
C ASP A 10 -15.20 -5.82 -6.77
N VAL A 11 -15.37 -5.09 -5.65
CA VAL A 11 -16.38 -4.02 -5.50
C VAL A 11 -15.90 -2.71 -6.12
N GLU A 12 -16.79 -1.78 -6.44
CA GLU A 12 -16.41 -0.59 -7.22
C GLU A 12 -15.52 0.35 -6.41
N LYS A 13 -15.90 0.64 -5.16
CA LYS A 13 -15.14 1.44 -4.20
C LYS A 13 -15.49 0.99 -2.78
N VAL A 14 -14.52 1.05 -1.88
CA VAL A 14 -14.71 0.78 -0.44
C VAL A 14 -13.78 1.66 0.38
N TYR A 15 -14.32 2.26 1.44
CA TYR A 15 -13.59 3.15 2.35
C TYR A 15 -14.01 2.86 3.80
N ALA A 16 -13.14 3.18 4.75
CA ALA A 16 -13.39 3.01 6.18
C ALA A 16 -13.73 4.34 6.87
N ASP A 17 -14.62 4.29 7.85
CA ASP A 17 -14.78 5.34 8.87
C ASP A 17 -13.92 4.98 10.10
N PRO A 18 -12.80 5.68 10.36
CA PRO A 18 -11.88 5.36 11.44
C PRO A 18 -12.21 6.02 12.79
N THR A 19 -13.37 6.67 12.93
CA THR A 19 -13.73 7.48 14.12
C THR A 19 -13.55 6.71 15.43
N LEU A 20 -13.96 5.44 15.48
CA LEU A 20 -13.84 4.63 16.69
C LEU A 20 -12.39 4.44 17.15
N ALA A 21 -11.45 4.24 16.23
CA ALA A 21 -10.03 4.09 16.55
C ALA A 21 -9.43 5.42 17.05
N PHE A 22 -9.88 6.54 16.51
CA PHE A 22 -9.43 7.87 16.92
C PHE A 22 -9.81 8.16 18.37
N GLU A 23 -11.04 7.82 18.75
CA GLU A 23 -11.57 8.09 20.09
C GLU A 23 -11.05 7.12 21.14
N LYS A 24 -11.08 5.81 20.85
CA LYS A 24 -10.78 4.78 21.85
C LYS A 24 -9.30 4.52 22.00
N LEU A 25 -8.55 4.58 20.90
CA LEU A 25 -7.14 4.23 20.88
C LEU A 25 -6.24 5.47 20.80
N ARG A 26 -6.81 6.67 20.59
CA ARG A 26 -6.06 7.90 20.32
C ARG A 26 -5.06 7.74 19.18
N TRP A 27 -5.36 6.82 18.26
CA TRP A 27 -4.51 6.46 17.14
C TRP A 27 -5.03 7.13 15.87
N ARG A 28 -4.14 7.62 15.00
CA ARG A 28 -4.48 8.17 13.69
C ARG A 28 -3.46 7.70 12.64
N PRO A 29 -3.88 7.49 11.38
CA PRO A 29 -2.94 7.21 10.31
C PRO A 29 -1.99 8.40 10.15
N LYS A 30 -0.69 8.13 10.20
CA LYS A 30 0.37 9.15 10.15
C LYS A 30 0.79 9.48 8.72
N TYR A 31 0.63 8.54 7.80
CA TYR A 31 1.19 8.59 6.46
C TYR A 31 0.12 8.85 5.41
N SER A 32 0.45 9.67 4.43
CA SER A 32 -0.39 9.89 3.26
C SER A 32 -0.29 8.74 2.26
N LEU A 33 -1.15 8.74 1.24
CA LEU A 33 -1.03 7.81 0.11
C LEU A 33 0.32 7.97 -0.61
N GLY A 34 0.81 9.20 -0.77
CA GLY A 34 2.11 9.46 -1.38
C GLY A 34 3.27 8.85 -0.60
N ASP A 35 3.21 8.93 0.74
CA ASP A 35 4.20 8.30 1.60
C ASP A 35 4.15 6.77 1.48
N ALA A 36 2.94 6.19 1.45
CA ALA A 36 2.76 4.75 1.27
C ALA A 36 3.39 4.26 -0.05
N LEU A 37 3.16 4.98 -1.15
CA LEU A 37 3.76 4.66 -2.46
C LEU A 37 5.29 4.79 -2.43
N LYS A 38 5.81 5.84 -1.79
CA LYS A 38 7.26 6.06 -1.65
C LYS A 38 7.92 4.96 -0.82
N HIS A 39 7.33 4.58 0.32
CA HIS A 39 7.83 3.52 1.18
C HIS A 39 7.83 2.16 0.44
N ALA A 40 6.76 1.85 -0.29
CA ALA A 40 6.67 0.63 -1.09
C ALA A 40 7.76 0.57 -2.16
N TRP A 41 8.01 1.68 -2.87
CA TRP A 41 9.05 1.73 -3.89
C TRP A 41 10.46 1.60 -3.30
N GLN A 42 10.73 2.26 -2.17
CA GLN A 42 12.02 2.13 -1.48
C GLN A 42 12.28 0.69 -1.04
N TRP A 43 11.26 0.01 -0.52
CA TRP A 43 11.35 -1.42 -0.19
C TRP A 43 11.70 -2.25 -1.43
N GLU A 44 11.00 -2.05 -2.55
CA GLU A 44 11.21 -2.79 -3.80
C GLU A 44 12.64 -2.59 -4.34
N VAL A 45 13.14 -1.35 -4.33
CA VAL A 45 14.52 -1.03 -4.76
C VAL A 45 15.54 -1.76 -3.89
N ASN A 46 15.37 -1.72 -2.57
CA ASN A 46 16.27 -2.40 -1.64
C ASN A 46 16.22 -3.92 -1.83
N PHE A 47 15.03 -4.49 -1.99
CA PHE A 47 14.84 -5.92 -2.26
C PHE A 47 15.60 -6.36 -3.51
N ARG A 48 15.47 -5.61 -4.61
CA ARG A 48 16.19 -5.91 -5.87
C ARG A 48 17.71 -5.77 -5.74
N GLN A 49 18.21 -4.86 -4.92
CA GLN A 49 19.65 -4.74 -4.67
C GLN A 49 20.18 -5.96 -3.92
N ILE A 50 19.47 -6.39 -2.86
CA ILE A 50 19.81 -7.59 -2.10
C ILE A 50 19.80 -8.83 -3.02
N GLU A 51 18.75 -8.97 -3.84
CA GLU A 51 18.63 -10.10 -4.77
C GLU A 51 19.79 -10.14 -5.79
N LYS A 52 20.21 -8.98 -6.30
CA LYS A 52 21.36 -8.90 -7.22
C LYS A 52 22.67 -9.27 -6.53
N SER A 53 22.90 -8.78 -5.32
CA SER A 53 24.10 -9.11 -4.54
C SER A 53 24.17 -10.57 -4.13
N ALA A 54 23.03 -11.23 -3.90
CA ALA A 54 22.98 -12.65 -3.54
C ALA A 54 23.21 -13.60 -4.74
N LYS A 55 23.10 -13.09 -5.98
CA LYS A 55 23.32 -13.85 -7.23
C LYS A 55 24.70 -13.62 -7.84
N SER A 56 25.52 -12.74 -7.26
CA SER A 56 26.90 -12.46 -7.65
C SER A 56 27.88 -13.11 -6.68
#